data_AF-A0AAW8S153-F1
#
_entry.id   AF-A0AAW8S153-F1
#
_cell.length_a   1.000
_cell.length_b   1.000
_cell.length_c   1.000
_cell.angle_alpha   90.00
_cell.angle_beta   90.00
_cell.angle_gamma   90.00
#
_symmetry.space_group_name_H-M   'P 1'
#
loop_
_entity.id
_entity.type
_entity.pdbx_description
1 polymer ?
#
loop_
_entity_poly.entity_id
_entity_poly.type
_entity_poly.pdbx_seq_one_letter_code
_entity_poly.pdbx_strand_id
1 'polypeptide(L)'
;NVEQLAKKLGRSAKSVDVKIYKLRRDGQFPPTDFSKAFDPKGRKFTDEDDKRIIAMYKKGEIYRDIGDSLGRSEQSIAGRIMRLKKIGKIKQPKKQWNQNEVDILLENIKFDENGFCCNHAELARLCNRTFEQVNRKLNSLRQKGVITVMPDRSKTSVKSKKAMDRFNDARFAHIPKKKEDVPMTGPTEKLPDVSIESKQVSLILTTVIVSGQRTDQYFTQEGELIATKKPTSEATEISNEKESI
;
A
#
# COMPACT_ATOMS: atom_id res chain seq x y z
N ASN A 1 33.33 25.45 -4.40
CA ASN A 1 34.13 26.04 -5.50
C ASN A 1 33.72 25.51 -6.89
N VAL A 2 32.48 25.05 -7.08
CA VAL A 2 32.04 24.45 -8.36
C VAL A 2 32.13 25.44 -9.53
N GLU A 3 31.83 26.71 -9.29
CA GLU A 3 31.90 27.77 -10.32
C GLU A 3 33.32 28.02 -10.83
N GLN A 4 34.30 28.07 -9.93
CA GLN A 4 35.71 28.23 -10.30
C GLN A 4 36.21 27.01 -11.10
N LEU A 5 35.78 25.81 -10.70
CA LEU A 5 36.12 24.57 -11.41
C LEU A 5 35.47 24.52 -12.80
N ALA A 6 34.23 24.98 -12.91
CA ALA A 6 33.51 25.10 -14.18
C ALA A 6 34.19 26.06 -15.15
N LYS A 7 34.66 27.21 -14.66
CA LYS A 7 35.44 28.18 -15.46
C LYS A 7 36.75 27.57 -15.97
N LYS A 8 37.48 26.83 -15.12
CA LYS A 8 38.73 26.15 -15.53
C LYS A 8 38.52 25.02 -16.52
N LEU A 9 37.40 24.30 -16.42
CA LEU A 9 37.09 23.15 -17.28
C LEU A 9 36.36 23.53 -18.58
N GLY A 10 35.99 24.80 -18.77
CA GLY A 10 35.20 25.25 -19.93
C GLY A 10 33.82 24.57 -20.00
N ARG A 11 33.23 24.24 -18.84
CA ARG A 11 31.94 23.53 -18.73
C ARG A 11 30.94 24.35 -17.93
N SER A 12 29.65 24.04 -18.06
CA SER A 12 28.64 24.65 -17.20
C SER A 12 28.80 24.18 -15.75
N ALA A 13 28.52 25.09 -14.79
CA ALA A 13 28.57 24.76 -13.36
C ALA A 13 27.69 23.55 -13.02
N LYS A 14 26.53 23.41 -13.69
CA LYS A 14 25.63 22.28 -13.52
C LYS A 14 26.23 20.96 -13.99
N SER A 15 26.94 20.95 -15.12
CA SER A 15 27.60 19.76 -15.63
C SER A 15 28.69 19.26 -14.67
N VAL A 16 29.47 20.21 -14.14
CA VAL A 16 30.51 19.92 -13.14
C VAL A 16 29.92 19.38 -11.84
N ASP A 17 28.85 20.00 -11.34
CA ASP A 17 28.13 19.55 -10.14
C ASP A 17 27.63 18.10 -10.26
N VAL A 18 26.98 17.77 -11.39
CA VAL A 18 26.49 16.41 -11.66
C VAL A 18 27.64 15.40 -11.77
N LYS A 19 28.76 15.78 -12.39
CA LYS A 19 29.93 14.90 -12.49
C LYS A 19 30.56 14.64 -11.13
N ILE A 20 30.71 15.66 -10.29
CA ILE A 20 31.20 15.52 -8.91
C ILE A 20 30.26 14.58 -8.12
N TYR A 21 28.95 14.75 -8.23
CA TYR A 21 27.99 13.89 -7.58
C TYR A 21 28.13 12.41 -8.02
N LYS A 22 28.29 12.13 -9.31
CA LYS A 22 28.55 10.77 -9.82
C LYS A 22 29.85 10.19 -9.26
N LEU A 23 30.94 10.93 -9.32
CA LEU A 23 32.24 10.49 -8.79
C LEU A 23 32.20 10.19 -7.28
N ARG A 24 31.38 10.91 -6.52
CA ARG A 24 31.13 10.62 -5.10
C ARG A 24 30.30 9.35 -4.89
N ARG A 25 29.28 9.14 -5.73
CA ARG A 25 28.48 7.91 -5.70
C ARG A 25 29.34 6.68 -6.02
N ASP A 26 30.25 6.83 -6.96
CA ASP A 26 31.15 5.77 -7.43
C ASP A 26 32.36 5.56 -6.48
N GLY A 27 32.41 6.27 -5.35
CA GLY A 27 33.47 6.14 -4.33
C GLY A 27 34.83 6.75 -4.71
N GLN A 28 34.96 7.33 -5.91
CA GLN A 28 36.20 7.96 -6.38
C GLN A 28 36.49 9.29 -5.67
N PHE A 29 35.44 9.97 -5.20
CA PHE A 29 35.54 11.21 -4.42
C PHE A 29 34.99 10.98 -3.00
N PRO A 30 35.56 11.61 -1.97
CA PRO A 30 35.03 11.52 -0.62
C PRO A 30 33.60 12.06 -0.53
N PRO A 31 32.78 11.52 0.39
CA PRO A 31 31.43 12.02 0.62
C PRO A 31 31.47 13.50 1.02
N THR A 32 30.38 14.21 0.74
CA THR A 32 30.31 15.65 1.07
C THR A 32 30.29 15.81 2.59
N ASP A 33 31.30 16.49 3.12
CA ASP A 33 31.34 16.88 4.53
C ASP A 33 30.44 18.11 4.75
N PHE A 34 29.21 17.85 5.19
CA PHE A 34 28.23 18.89 5.49
C PHE A 34 28.50 19.61 6.83
N SER A 35 29.48 19.18 7.62
CA SER A 35 29.85 19.87 8.86
C SER A 35 30.54 21.22 8.60
N LYS A 36 31.28 21.30 7.48
CA LYS A 36 32.01 22.50 7.04
C LYS A 36 31.26 23.31 5.98
N ALA A 37 29.98 22.99 5.74
CA ALA A 37 29.18 23.69 4.76
C ALA A 37 28.87 25.12 5.25
N PHE A 38 29.31 26.12 4.49
CA PHE A 38 28.99 27.53 4.74
C PHE A 38 27.48 27.80 4.54
N ASP A 39 26.89 27.15 3.54
CA ASP A 39 25.46 27.26 3.28
C ASP A 39 24.65 26.36 4.23
N PRO A 40 23.65 26.92 4.93
CA PRO A 40 22.78 26.14 5.81
C PRO A 40 21.82 25.21 5.04
N LYS A 41 21.80 25.26 3.71
CA LYS A 41 20.94 24.44 2.86
C LYS A 41 21.45 22.99 2.83
N GLY A 42 20.69 22.07 3.43
CA GLY A 42 21.02 20.64 3.44
C GLY A 42 21.91 20.17 4.60
N ARG A 43 22.40 21.08 5.46
CA ARG A 43 23.10 20.72 6.71
C ARG A 43 22.17 19.89 7.61
N LYS A 44 22.66 18.78 8.19
CA LYS A 44 21.89 17.99 9.17
C LYS A 44 21.70 18.77 10.47
N PHE A 45 20.61 18.52 11.19
CA PHE A 45 20.44 19.04 12.55
C PHE A 45 21.32 18.24 13.51
N THR A 46 22.11 18.95 14.30
CA THR A 46 22.91 18.41 15.39
C THR A 46 22.08 18.33 16.68
N ASP A 47 22.59 17.63 17.70
CA ASP A 47 21.94 17.59 19.01
C ASP A 47 21.95 18.96 19.71
N GLU A 48 22.93 19.81 19.42
CA GLU A 48 22.99 21.20 19.90
C GLU A 48 21.91 22.06 19.25
N ASP A 49 21.72 21.92 17.93
CA ASP A 49 20.60 22.57 17.23
C ASP A 49 19.26 22.14 17.88
N ASP A 50 19.07 20.84 18.17
CA ASP A 50 17.87 20.34 18.84
C ASP A 50 17.66 20.95 20.23
N LYS A 51 18.71 21.00 21.06
CA LYS A 51 18.63 21.62 22.39
C LYS A 51 18.18 23.08 22.30
N ARG A 52 18.74 23.83 21.35
CA ARG A 52 18.40 25.24 21.13
C ARG A 52 16.97 25.40 20.61
N ILE A 53 16.55 24.61 19.62
CA ILE A 53 15.17 24.59 19.10
C ILE A 53 14.17 24.30 20.22
N ILE A 54 14.45 23.29 21.06
CA ILE A 54 13.56 22.93 22.17
C ILE A 54 13.47 24.07 23.19
N ALA A 55 14.59 24.71 23.53
CA ALA A 55 14.62 25.81 24.48
C ALA A 55 13.80 27.01 24.00
N MET A 56 14.03 27.46 22.76
CA MET A 56 13.31 28.60 22.17
C MET A 56 11.83 28.29 21.93
N TYR A 57 11.51 27.07 21.45
CA TYR A 57 10.12 26.63 21.30
C TYR A 57 9.35 26.58 22.63
N LYS A 58 10.00 26.13 23.71
CA LYS A 58 9.40 26.12 25.06
C LYS A 58 9.16 27.53 25.61
N LYS A 59 9.97 28.52 25.20
CA LYS A 59 9.77 29.94 25.53
C LYS A 59 8.62 30.58 24.75
N GLY A 60 8.07 29.89 23.74
CA GLY A 60 6.99 30.40 22.90
C GLY A 60 7.46 31.27 21.73
N GLU A 61 8.74 31.20 21.37
CA GLU A 61 9.28 31.94 20.21
C GLU A 61 8.69 31.42 18.89
N ILE A 62 8.51 32.32 17.92
CA ILE A 62 7.96 31.99 16.61
C ILE A 62 8.99 31.23 15.76
N TYR A 63 8.51 30.39 14.83
CA TYR A 63 9.38 29.53 14.03
C TYR A 63 10.38 30.29 13.16
N ARG A 64 10.04 31.51 12.76
CA ARG A 64 10.94 32.41 12.02
C ARG A 64 12.16 32.79 12.85
N ASP A 65 11.95 33.29 14.06
CA ASP A 65 13.02 33.75 14.96
C ASP A 65 13.93 32.58 15.39
N ILE A 66 13.35 31.40 15.62
CA ILE A 66 14.12 30.16 15.84
C ILE A 66 14.98 29.83 14.61
N GLY A 67 14.41 29.99 13.40
CA GLY A 67 15.11 29.81 12.14
C GLY A 67 16.28 30.76 11.98
N ASP A 68 16.05 32.06 12.19
CA ASP A 68 17.06 33.11 12.09
C ASP A 68 18.24 32.86 13.05
N SER A 69 17.96 32.40 14.26
CA SER A 69 18.98 32.07 15.26
C SER A 69 19.91 30.90 14.86
N LEU A 70 19.47 30.05 13.91
CA LEU A 70 20.17 28.86 13.42
C LEU A 70 20.57 28.97 11.94
N GLY A 71 20.26 30.11 11.29
CA GLY A 71 20.41 30.31 9.86
C GLY A 71 19.56 29.34 9.02
N ARG A 72 18.35 28.97 9.47
CA ARG A 72 17.46 28.02 8.80
C ARG A 72 16.14 28.66 8.40
N SER A 73 15.52 28.12 7.36
CA SER A 73 14.17 28.53 6.99
C SER A 73 13.13 28.09 8.03
N GLU A 74 12.07 28.88 8.16
CA GLU A 74 10.90 28.59 9.01
C GLU A 74 10.36 27.17 8.77
N GLN A 75 10.22 26.77 7.50
CA GLN A 75 9.75 25.43 7.12
C GLN A 75 10.66 24.31 7.64
N SER A 76 11.98 24.53 7.64
CA SER A 76 12.95 23.56 8.15
C SER A 76 12.78 23.36 9.67
N ILE A 77 12.56 24.46 10.40
CA ILE A 77 12.29 24.44 11.83
C ILE A 77 10.95 23.78 12.14
N ALA A 78 9.87 24.15 11.44
CA ALA A 78 8.56 23.53 11.61
C ALA A 78 8.62 22.00 11.40
N GLY A 79 9.30 21.55 10.34
CA GLY A 79 9.52 20.13 10.09
C GLY A 79 10.38 19.45 11.17
N ARG A 80 11.39 20.14 11.72
CA ARG A 80 12.21 19.60 12.82
C ARG A 80 11.42 19.49 14.12
N ILE A 81 10.65 20.50 14.49
CA ILE A 81 9.78 20.50 15.67
C ILE A 81 8.75 19.37 15.58
N MET A 82 8.14 19.14 14.41
CA MET A 82 7.23 18.01 14.20
C MET A 82 7.91 16.66 14.49
N ARG A 83 9.15 16.46 14.01
CA ARG A 83 9.92 15.24 14.29
C ARG A 83 10.29 15.11 15.76
N LEU A 84 10.75 16.18 16.39
CA LEU A 84 11.07 16.22 17.83
C LEU A 84 9.85 15.87 18.68
N LYS A 85 8.68 16.35 18.27
CA LYS A 85 7.40 16.02 18.87
C LYS A 85 7.02 14.55 18.67
N LYS A 86 7.28 13.96 17.49
CA LYS A 86 7.03 12.53 17.21
C LYS A 86 7.94 11.61 18.03
N ILE A 87 9.20 12.01 18.23
CA ILE A 87 10.20 11.28 19.03
C ILE A 87 9.96 11.48 20.55
N GLY A 88 9.08 12.41 20.94
CA GLY A 88 8.76 12.67 22.34
C GLY A 88 9.70 13.63 23.06
N LYS A 89 10.69 14.21 22.38
CA LYS A 89 11.56 15.27 22.94
C LYS A 89 10.79 16.58 23.22
N ILE A 90 9.68 16.81 22.51
CA ILE A 90 8.75 17.91 22.75
C ILE A 90 7.35 17.33 23.01
N LYS A 91 6.66 17.82 24.04
CA LYS A 91 5.28 17.40 24.34
C LYS A 91 4.35 17.83 23.19
N GLN A 92 3.69 16.85 22.57
CA GLN A 92 2.54 17.09 21.70
C GLN A 92 1.31 17.38 22.59
N PRO A 93 0.71 18.57 22.56
CA PRO A 93 -0.56 18.79 23.22
C PRO A 93 -1.62 17.91 22.54
N LYS A 94 -2.07 16.86 23.22
CA LYS A 94 -3.21 16.07 22.76
C LYS A 94 -4.47 16.87 23.06
N LYS A 95 -5.25 17.22 22.04
CA LYS A 95 -6.57 17.86 22.22
C LYS A 95 -7.49 16.86 22.94
N GLN A 96 -7.70 17.06 24.24
CA GLN A 96 -8.56 16.21 25.07
C GLN A 96 -10.02 16.40 24.67
N TRP A 97 -10.86 15.41 24.93
CA TRP A 97 -12.30 15.51 24.71
C TRP A 97 -12.94 16.23 25.89
N ASN A 98 -13.65 17.32 25.61
CA ASN A 98 -14.45 18.00 26.62
C ASN A 98 -15.78 17.26 26.84
N GLN A 99 -16.39 17.39 28.01
CA GLN A 99 -17.66 16.70 28.30
C GLN A 99 -18.76 17.14 27.32
N ASN A 100 -18.90 18.44 27.07
CA ASN A 100 -19.84 18.98 26.08
C ASN A 100 -19.62 18.39 24.66
N GLU A 101 -18.36 18.19 24.23
CA GLU A 101 -18.08 17.53 22.94
C GLU A 101 -18.55 16.07 22.94
N VAL A 102 -18.49 15.39 24.09
CA VAL A 102 -18.96 14.01 24.26
C VAL A 102 -20.49 13.96 24.26
N ASP A 103 -21.14 14.91 24.92
CA ASP A 103 -22.60 14.96 25.00
C ASP A 103 -23.21 15.20 23.61
N ILE A 104 -22.69 16.19 22.86
CA ILE A 104 -23.06 16.43 21.45
C ILE A 104 -22.85 15.17 20.60
N LEU A 105 -21.73 14.46 20.82
CA LEU A 105 -21.42 13.23 20.09
C LEU A 105 -22.45 12.13 20.37
N LEU A 106 -22.86 11.95 21.62
CA LEU A 106 -23.81 10.93 22.05
C LEU A 106 -25.24 11.25 21.59
N GLU A 107 -25.66 12.51 21.63
CA GLU A 107 -26.99 12.94 21.17
C GLU A 107 -27.18 12.75 19.66
N ASN A 108 -26.11 12.95 18.88
CA ASN A 108 -26.20 12.94 17.43
C ASN A 108 -25.78 11.60 16.80
N ILE A 109 -25.35 10.61 17.58
CA ILE A 109 -24.84 9.36 17.03
C ILE A 109 -25.93 8.55 16.34
N LYS A 110 -25.64 8.01 15.14
CA LYS A 110 -26.55 7.14 14.40
C LYS A 110 -25.82 5.88 13.96
N PHE A 111 -26.43 4.73 14.26
CA PHE A 111 -25.92 3.42 13.86
C PHE A 111 -26.72 2.88 12.67
N ASP A 112 -26.09 2.04 11.87
CA ASP A 112 -26.76 1.21 10.87
C ASP A 112 -27.22 -0.13 11.47
N GLU A 113 -27.92 -0.93 10.67
CA GLU A 113 -28.42 -2.27 11.04
C GLU A 113 -27.32 -3.22 11.54
N ASN A 114 -26.07 -3.00 11.13
CA ASN A 114 -24.92 -3.81 11.51
C ASN A 114 -24.14 -3.21 12.70
N GLY A 115 -24.65 -2.14 13.33
CA GLY A 115 -24.06 -1.51 14.51
C GLY A 115 -22.85 -0.59 14.22
N PHE A 116 -22.61 -0.24 12.95
CA PHE A 116 -21.58 0.71 12.53
C PHE A 116 -22.15 2.13 12.51
N CYS A 117 -21.33 3.12 12.88
CA CYS A 117 -21.75 4.52 12.85
C CYS A 117 -21.83 5.04 11.40
N CYS A 118 -23.01 5.51 10.99
CA CYS A 118 -23.27 5.92 9.60
C CYS A 118 -22.98 7.41 9.34
N ASN A 119 -22.99 8.22 10.40
CA ASN A 119 -22.93 9.69 10.34
C ASN A 119 -21.61 10.32 10.80
N HIS A 120 -20.50 9.58 10.70
CA HIS A 120 -19.17 10.06 11.11
C HIS A 120 -18.77 11.45 10.56
N ALA A 121 -19.15 11.77 9.32
CA ALA A 121 -18.82 13.05 8.69
C ALA A 121 -19.52 14.23 9.39
N GLU A 122 -20.78 14.04 9.81
CA GLU A 122 -21.52 15.07 10.53
C GLU A 122 -20.98 15.21 11.96
N LEU A 123 -20.69 14.11 12.64
CA LEU A 123 -20.06 14.14 13.97
C LEU A 123 -18.70 14.84 13.96
N ALA A 124 -17.90 14.62 12.91
CA ALA A 124 -16.62 15.28 12.72
C ALA A 124 -16.77 16.80 12.60
N ARG A 125 -17.80 17.28 11.88
CA ARG A 125 -18.12 18.71 11.76
C ARG A 125 -18.59 19.30 13.08
N LEU A 126 -19.55 18.65 13.75
CA LEU A 126 -20.13 19.12 15.01
C LEU A 126 -19.08 19.24 16.13
N CYS A 127 -18.20 18.24 16.27
CA CYS A 127 -17.17 18.26 17.30
C CYS A 127 -15.90 19.04 16.88
N ASN A 128 -15.82 19.53 15.64
CA ASN A 128 -14.60 20.07 15.04
C ASN A 128 -13.39 19.13 15.27
N ARG A 129 -13.57 17.87 14.86
CA ARG A 129 -12.62 16.76 15.00
C ARG A 129 -12.43 16.05 13.67
N THR A 130 -11.32 15.35 13.51
CA THR A 130 -11.14 14.48 12.35
C THR A 130 -11.97 13.20 12.51
N PHE A 131 -12.34 12.59 11.37
CA PHE A 131 -12.99 11.28 11.32
C PHE A 131 -12.34 10.26 12.26
N GLU A 132 -11.01 10.18 12.19
CA GLU A 132 -10.21 9.24 12.96
C GLU A 132 -10.29 9.49 14.47
N GLN A 133 -10.32 10.76 14.89
CA GLN A 133 -10.49 11.12 16.31
C GLN A 133 -11.88 10.73 16.83
N VAL A 134 -12.92 10.94 16.03
CA VAL A 134 -14.30 10.55 16.35
C VAL A 134 -14.38 9.03 16.47
N ASN A 135 -13.89 8.27 15.47
CA ASN A 135 -13.93 6.81 15.47
C ASN A 135 -13.20 6.22 16.69
N ARG A 136 -12.01 6.73 17.02
CA ARG A 136 -11.29 6.34 18.24
C ARG A 136 -12.09 6.61 19.51
N LYS A 137 -12.75 7.78 19.59
CA LYS A 137 -13.58 8.12 20.75
C LYS A 137 -14.79 7.20 20.87
N LEU A 138 -15.46 6.88 19.76
CA LEU A 138 -16.57 5.92 19.73
C LEU A 138 -16.13 4.54 20.24
N ASN A 139 -14.99 4.03 19.78
CA ASN A 139 -14.44 2.76 20.25
C ASN A 139 -14.13 2.80 21.76
N SER A 140 -13.58 3.92 22.25
CA SER A 140 -13.36 4.11 23.68
C SER A 140 -14.67 4.14 24.48
N LEU A 141 -15.73 4.77 23.96
CA LEU A 141 -17.04 4.81 24.60
C LEU A 141 -17.72 3.43 24.62
N ARG A 142 -17.54 2.61 23.57
CA ARG A 142 -17.96 1.21 23.55
C ARG A 142 -17.22 0.37 24.58
N GLN A 143 -15.89 0.52 24.68
CA GLN A 143 -15.08 -0.18 25.69
C GLN A 143 -15.49 0.18 27.13
N LYS A 144 -15.95 1.42 27.34
CA LYS A 144 -16.47 1.89 28.64
C LYS A 144 -17.92 1.50 28.90
N GLY A 145 -18.59 0.84 27.96
CA GLY A 145 -20.00 0.45 28.08
C GLY A 145 -21.01 1.61 27.97
N VAL A 146 -20.58 2.83 27.64
CA VAL A 146 -21.47 3.98 27.45
C VAL A 146 -22.32 3.82 26.18
N ILE A 147 -21.72 3.23 25.14
CA ILE A 147 -22.43 2.85 23.92
C ILE A 147 -22.67 1.35 23.97
N THR A 148 -23.94 0.96 24.02
CA THR A 148 -24.36 -0.46 24.08
C THR A 148 -24.30 -1.15 22.72
N VAL A 149 -24.52 -0.41 21.64
CA VAL A 149 -24.52 -0.96 20.29
C VAL A 149 -23.09 -1.37 19.90
N MET A 150 -22.90 -2.64 19.56
CA MET A 150 -21.63 -3.20 19.09
C MET A 150 -21.70 -3.48 17.59
N PRO A 151 -20.59 -3.31 16.83
CA PRO A 151 -20.60 -3.59 15.41
C PRO A 151 -20.52 -5.10 15.21
N ASP A 152 -21.39 -5.64 14.36
CA ASP A 152 -21.31 -7.04 13.92
C ASP A 152 -20.04 -7.23 13.08
N ARG A 153 -19.08 -7.97 13.64
CA ARG A 153 -17.78 -8.21 13.00
C ARG A 153 -17.86 -9.17 11.80
N SER A 154 -18.95 -9.92 11.66
CA SER A 154 -19.18 -10.79 10.50
C SER A 154 -19.62 -10.01 9.26
N LYS A 155 -20.09 -8.77 9.45
CA LYS A 155 -20.63 -7.91 8.40
C LYS A 155 -19.78 -6.67 8.19
N THR A 156 -20.08 -5.92 7.13
CA THR A 156 -19.52 -4.61 6.85
C THR A 156 -20.58 -3.51 7.05
N SER A 157 -20.16 -2.25 7.17
CA SER A 157 -21.13 -1.15 7.24
C SER A 157 -21.95 -1.06 5.95
N VAL A 158 -23.24 -0.75 6.11
CA VAL A 158 -24.18 -0.65 4.98
C VAL A 158 -23.70 0.42 3.99
N LYS A 159 -23.17 1.53 4.50
CA LYS A 159 -22.62 2.62 3.69
C LYS A 159 -21.42 2.18 2.86
N SER A 160 -20.50 1.41 3.45
CA SER A 160 -19.32 0.88 2.74
C SER A 160 -19.74 -0.12 1.66
N LYS A 161 -20.71 -0.99 1.96
CA LYS A 161 -21.23 -1.95 0.99
C LYS A 161 -21.85 -1.24 -0.22
N LYS A 162 -22.73 -0.27 0.01
CA LYS A 162 -23.32 0.57 -1.05
C LYS A 162 -22.28 1.32 -1.88
N ALA A 163 -21.22 1.85 -1.25
CA ALA A 163 -20.15 2.52 -1.96
C ALA A 163 -19.34 1.57 -2.85
N MET A 164 -19.06 0.36 -2.34
CA MET A 164 -18.39 -0.69 -3.11
C MET A 164 -19.25 -1.18 -4.26
N ASP A 165 -20.55 -1.39 -4.03
CA ASP A 165 -21.49 -1.82 -5.07
C ASP A 165 -21.60 -0.76 -6.16
N ARG A 166 -21.71 0.54 -5.82
CA ARG A 166 -21.66 1.64 -6.79
C ARG A 166 -20.36 1.66 -7.60
N PHE A 167 -19.22 1.41 -6.95
CA PHE A 167 -17.93 1.34 -7.64
C PHE A 167 -17.86 0.15 -8.59
N ASN A 168 -18.33 -1.02 -8.18
CA ASN A 168 -18.38 -2.22 -9.00
C ASN A 168 -19.35 -2.07 -10.17
N ASP A 169 -20.54 -1.53 -9.93
CA ASP A 169 -21.52 -1.24 -10.99
C ASP A 169 -20.93 -0.29 -12.03
N ALA A 170 -20.22 0.78 -11.60
CA ALA A 170 -19.55 1.69 -12.53
C ALA A 170 -18.39 1.01 -13.29
N ARG A 171 -17.59 0.20 -12.60
CA ARG A 171 -16.43 -0.49 -13.18
C ARG A 171 -16.84 -1.56 -14.20
N PHE A 172 -17.89 -2.31 -13.90
CA PHE A 172 -18.36 -3.45 -14.69
C PHE A 172 -19.59 -3.14 -15.55
N ALA A 173 -20.01 -1.86 -15.68
CA ALA A 173 -21.15 -1.45 -16.49
C ALA A 173 -21.07 -1.91 -17.97
N HIS A 174 -19.86 -2.05 -18.50
CA HIS A 174 -19.60 -2.51 -19.87
C HIS A 174 -19.67 -4.02 -20.04
N ILE A 175 -19.61 -4.78 -18.94
CA ILE A 175 -19.75 -6.23 -18.98
C ILE A 175 -21.26 -6.51 -18.92
N PRO A 176 -21.84 -7.18 -19.93
CA PRO A 176 -23.23 -7.57 -19.88
C PRO A 176 -23.43 -8.45 -18.64
N LYS A 177 -24.29 -8.01 -17.72
CA LYS A 177 -24.70 -8.85 -16.59
C LYS A 177 -25.23 -10.14 -17.20
N LYS A 178 -24.59 -11.26 -16.90
CA LYS A 178 -25.09 -12.59 -17.28
C LYS A 178 -26.54 -12.61 -16.82
N LYS A 179 -27.49 -12.80 -17.74
CA LYS A 179 -28.91 -12.88 -17.38
C LYS A 179 -28.98 -13.87 -16.22
N GLU A 180 -29.65 -13.48 -15.14
CA GLU A 180 -29.89 -14.37 -14.00
C GLU A 180 -30.33 -15.71 -14.58
N ASP A 181 -29.51 -16.75 -14.35
CA ASP A 181 -29.87 -18.11 -14.69
C ASP A 181 -31.18 -18.32 -13.91
N VAL A 182 -32.29 -18.32 -14.65
CA VAL A 182 -33.61 -18.67 -14.15
C VAL A 182 -33.37 -19.94 -13.32
N PRO A 183 -33.81 -20.01 -12.05
CA PRO A 183 -33.72 -21.27 -11.32
C PRO A 183 -34.31 -22.34 -12.22
N MET A 184 -33.52 -23.37 -12.55
CA MET A 184 -33.90 -24.45 -13.44
C MET A 184 -35.10 -25.20 -12.85
N THR A 185 -36.29 -24.65 -13.04
CA THR A 185 -37.59 -25.29 -12.90
C THR A 185 -38.20 -25.34 -14.30
N GLY A 186 -37.50 -26.03 -15.19
CA GLY A 186 -38.03 -26.52 -16.46
C GLY A 186 -38.17 -28.04 -16.37
N PRO A 187 -39.16 -28.67 -17.04
CA PRO A 187 -39.34 -30.12 -16.98
C PRO A 187 -38.07 -30.83 -17.44
N THR A 188 -37.67 -31.86 -16.71
CA THR A 188 -36.58 -32.78 -17.05
C THR A 188 -36.88 -33.47 -18.38
N GLU A 189 -36.47 -32.85 -19.49
CA GLU A 189 -36.26 -33.57 -20.73
C GLU A 189 -35.11 -34.54 -20.51
N LYS A 190 -35.40 -35.83 -20.68
CA LYS A 190 -34.47 -36.94 -20.49
C LYS A 190 -33.27 -36.75 -21.42
N LEU A 191 -32.15 -36.27 -20.87
CA LEU A 191 -30.84 -36.45 -21.48
C LEU A 191 -30.61 -37.95 -21.67
N PRO A 192 -30.09 -38.42 -22.82
CA PRO A 192 -29.70 -39.82 -22.97
C PRO A 192 -28.67 -40.15 -21.88
N ASP A 193 -28.84 -41.31 -21.27
CA ASP A 193 -28.02 -41.82 -20.18
C ASP A 193 -26.57 -42.00 -20.68
N VAL A 194 -25.72 -41.00 -20.47
CA VAL A 194 -24.29 -41.10 -20.82
C VAL A 194 -23.60 -41.78 -19.65
N SER A 195 -23.42 -43.10 -19.74
CA SER A 195 -22.52 -43.82 -18.85
C SER A 195 -21.08 -43.50 -19.20
N ILE A 196 -20.36 -42.88 -18.26
CA ILE A 196 -18.93 -42.59 -18.40
C ILE A 196 -18.18 -43.73 -17.72
N GLU A 197 -17.65 -44.67 -18.50
CA GLU A 197 -16.74 -45.70 -18.01
C GLU A 197 -15.29 -45.27 -18.23
N SER A 198 -14.51 -45.22 -17.16
CA SER A 198 -13.07 -44.99 -17.21
C SER A 198 -12.33 -46.32 -17.16
N LYS A 199 -11.63 -46.69 -18.24
CA LYS A 199 -10.81 -47.91 -18.30
C LYS A 199 -9.33 -47.55 -18.23
N GLN A 200 -8.59 -48.18 -17.32
CA GLN A 200 -7.13 -48.09 -17.28
C GLN A 200 -6.55 -48.97 -18.40
N VAL A 201 -5.74 -48.37 -19.28
CA VAL A 201 -5.08 -49.07 -20.41
C VAL A 201 -3.56 -48.92 -20.27
N SER A 202 -2.85 -50.03 -20.33
CA SER A 202 -1.38 -50.07 -20.34
C SER A 202 -0.87 -49.83 -21.77
N LEU A 203 0.03 -48.87 -21.95
CA LEU A 203 0.54 -48.44 -23.26
C LEU A 203 2.03 -48.71 -23.40
N ILE A 204 2.49 -48.94 -24.64
CA ILE A 204 3.91 -49.02 -25.00
C ILE A 204 4.34 -47.64 -25.51
N LEU A 205 5.33 -47.05 -24.87
CA LEU A 205 5.95 -45.79 -25.29
C LEU A 205 7.25 -46.07 -26.04
N THR A 206 7.29 -45.67 -27.31
CA THR A 206 8.52 -45.71 -28.12
C THR A 206 9.00 -44.29 -28.36
N THR A 207 10.16 -43.96 -27.78
CA THR A 207 10.84 -42.69 -28.00
C THR A 207 11.95 -42.86 -29.04
N VAL A 208 11.86 -42.11 -30.13
CA VAL A 208 12.89 -42.06 -31.19
C VAL A 208 13.59 -40.71 -31.15
N ILE A 209 14.91 -40.73 -31.01
CA ILE A 209 15.77 -39.54 -31.01
C ILE A 209 16.67 -39.59 -32.24
N VAL A 210 16.46 -38.69 -33.19
CA VAL A 210 17.30 -38.53 -34.38
C VAL A 210 17.74 -37.07 -34.46
N SER A 211 19.05 -36.81 -34.51
CA SER A 211 19.63 -35.46 -34.66
C SER A 211 19.10 -34.43 -33.64
N GLY A 212 18.91 -34.84 -32.38
CA GLY A 212 18.43 -33.98 -31.28
C GLY A 212 16.92 -33.72 -31.27
N GLN A 213 16.15 -34.24 -32.22
CA GLN A 213 14.70 -34.14 -32.19
C GLN A 213 14.09 -35.42 -31.60
N ARG A 214 13.41 -35.27 -30.45
CA ARG A 214 12.69 -36.34 -29.78
C ARG A 214 11.27 -36.45 -30.34
N THR A 215 10.89 -37.65 -30.77
CA THR A 215 9.51 -38.00 -31.11
C THR A 215 9.04 -39.16 -30.25
N ASP A 216 7.85 -39.01 -29.66
CA ASP A 216 7.26 -40.00 -28.77
C ASP A 216 5.99 -40.57 -29.43
N GLN A 217 5.93 -41.90 -29.55
CA GLN A 217 4.82 -42.65 -30.12
C GLN A 217 4.21 -43.57 -29.06
N TYR A 218 2.88 -43.57 -28.97
CA TYR A 218 2.12 -44.39 -28.01
C TYR A 218 1.35 -45.48 -28.73
N PHE A 219 1.60 -46.73 -28.36
CA PHE A 219 0.98 -47.92 -28.95
C PHE A 219 0.13 -48.69 -27.93
N THR A 220 -0.92 -49.36 -28.40
CA THR A 220 -1.59 -50.45 -27.65
C THR A 220 -0.69 -51.68 -27.57
N GLN A 221 -1.02 -52.67 -26.72
CA GLN A 221 -0.25 -53.92 -26.64
C GLN A 221 -0.36 -54.75 -27.93
N GLU A 222 -1.44 -54.56 -28.69
CA GLU A 222 -1.72 -55.18 -29.98
C GLU A 222 -0.96 -54.50 -31.14
N GLY A 223 -0.19 -53.44 -30.86
CA GLY A 223 0.67 -52.76 -31.84
C GLY A 223 -0.01 -51.64 -32.63
N GLU A 224 -1.20 -51.19 -32.21
CA GLU A 224 -1.94 -50.13 -32.89
C GLU A 224 -1.50 -48.75 -32.37
N LEU A 225 -1.17 -47.83 -33.30
CA LEU A 225 -0.67 -46.49 -32.95
C LEU A 225 -1.84 -45.59 -32.53
N ILE A 226 -1.84 -45.16 -31.26
CA ILE A 226 -2.92 -44.35 -30.69
C ILE A 226 -2.67 -42.85 -30.92
N ALA A 227 -1.42 -42.41 -30.73
CA ALA A 227 -1.06 -41.01 -30.85
C ALA A 227 0.44 -40.85 -31.11
N THR A 228 0.79 -39.84 -31.93
CA THR A 228 2.17 -39.41 -32.16
C THR A 228 2.33 -37.97 -31.68
N LYS A 229 3.20 -37.75 -30.69
CA LYS A 229 3.54 -36.40 -30.23
C LYS A 229 4.64 -35.85 -31.15
N LYS A 230 4.30 -34.82 -31.92
CA LYS A 230 5.25 -34.13 -32.83
C LYS A 230 6.39 -33.47 -32.04
N PRO A 231 7.60 -33.37 -32.63
CA PRO A 231 8.76 -32.83 -31.94
C PRO A 231 8.51 -31.35 -31.59
N THR A 232 8.62 -31.03 -30.30
CA THR A 232 8.58 -29.65 -29.80
C THR A 232 10.02 -29.23 -29.51
N SER A 233 10.46 -28.10 -30.06
CA SER A 233 11.81 -27.56 -29.81
C SER A 233 12.03 -27.31 -28.32
N GLU A 234 13.19 -27.68 -27.80
CA GLU A 234 13.63 -27.72 -26.38
C GLU A 234 13.40 -26.43 -25.54
N ALA A 235 12.92 -25.33 -26.13
CA ALA A 235 12.78 -24.04 -25.46
C ALA A 235 11.49 -23.87 -24.61
N THR A 236 10.67 -24.91 -24.43
CA THR A 236 9.42 -24.79 -23.62
C THR A 236 9.21 -25.98 -22.67
N GLU A 237 10.24 -26.35 -21.92
CA GLU A 237 10.08 -27.15 -20.70
C GLU A 237 10.64 -26.36 -19.51
N ILE A 238 9.86 -25.39 -19.03
CA ILE A 238 10.05 -24.87 -17.67
C ILE A 238 9.16 -25.72 -16.77
N SER A 239 9.82 -26.58 -16.03
CA SER A 239 9.32 -27.41 -14.95
C SER A 239 8.43 -26.64 -13.98
N ASN A 240 7.15 -27.00 -13.97
CA ASN A 240 6.30 -26.86 -12.78
C ASN A 240 6.68 -27.99 -11.81
N GLU A 241 7.84 -27.87 -11.16
CA GLU A 241 8.08 -28.60 -9.91
C GLU A 241 7.52 -27.75 -8.77
N LYS A 242 6.32 -28.14 -8.33
CA LYS A 242 5.81 -27.77 -7.01
C LYS A 242 6.58 -28.59 -5.97
N GLU A 243 7.50 -27.95 -5.27
CA GLU A 243 7.88 -28.38 -3.93
C GLU A 243 6.65 -28.18 -3.01
N SER A 244 6.09 -29.29 -2.54
CA SER A 244 5.16 -29.30 -1.40
C SER A 244 5.97 -29.53 -0.12
N ILE A 245 5.63 -28.72 0.88
CA ILE A 245 6.04 -28.77 2.29
C ILE A 245 5.66 -30.10 2.92
#